data_AF-D5W7F2-F1
#
_entry.id   AF-D5W7F2-F1
#
_cell.length_a   1.000
_cell.length_b   1.000
_cell.length_c   1.000
_cell.angle_alpha   90.00
_cell.angle_beta   90.00
_cell.angle_gamma   90.00
#
_symmetry.space_group_name_H-M   'P 1'
#
loop_
_entity.id
_entity.type
_entity.pdbx_description
1 polymer ?
#
loop_
_entity_poly.entity_id
_entity_poly.type
_entity_poly.pdbx_seq_one_letter_code
_entity_poly.pdbx_strand_id
1 'polypeptide(L)'
;MNIRLTQVALASALVAGAAQVAVHAATQTSSSVRVCTMPGSPSAALDKSVARAVLNAAGIAATFASRGIDDDGGDDGISARELSKSLQRDCDVIAGFPRSSVADGADSQLLFSQGYLHSGYVSITLRGDHAASTNVAAPDGKITIAATWSSPSQLIAVQQKNARFDLETSSKLTVDAVAKGRAQRAIVWYPAVVAYRRAHPQQHFDVAVAESPYADWHLVFASGPGTQQLQKRIDDALTRLRSDGRLAALTRNWALPATIATGSATTATRSPARYLDGPTQPSPRANVWRVSGMPASGGFIKVAATTEAPSFDHDQVAHGEHLYADSCAKCHGEKLEGNTAPSLIGPSFAPAANSHLTIGGIYQYMSTNMPADHPGKMSDEEYADLMAYLLYTNGYDTGNVKLTAQAAQSSTTPLNAGPRH
;
A
#
# COMPACT_ATOMS: atom_id res chain seq x y z
N MET A 1 -49.82 7.13 -99.38
CA MET A 1 -48.89 7.49 -98.27
C MET A 1 -48.68 6.22 -97.46
N ASN A 2 -47.64 5.39 -97.69
CA ASN A 2 -46.21 5.56 -97.33
C ASN A 2 -46.05 6.07 -95.89
N ILE A 3 -45.36 5.46 -94.91
CA ILE A 3 -44.32 4.41 -94.80
C ILE A 3 -44.33 3.91 -93.33
N ARG A 4 -43.94 2.65 -93.06
CA ARG A 4 -43.53 2.15 -91.73
C ARG A 4 -42.10 2.60 -91.42
N LEU A 5 -41.78 3.03 -90.21
CA LEU A 5 -40.41 2.96 -89.69
C LEU A 5 -40.37 2.86 -88.16
N THR A 6 -39.42 2.03 -87.75
CA THR A 6 -39.06 1.50 -86.45
C THR A 6 -38.00 2.35 -85.72
N GLN A 7 -37.84 2.05 -84.43
CA GLN A 7 -36.60 2.09 -83.61
C GLN A 7 -36.11 3.38 -82.92
N VAL A 8 -36.14 3.30 -81.59
CA VAL A 8 -35.03 3.43 -80.61
C VAL A 8 -34.09 4.64 -80.72
N ALA A 9 -34.08 5.46 -79.67
CA ALA A 9 -32.84 6.03 -79.11
C ALA A 9 -33.02 6.33 -77.62
N LEU A 10 -32.05 5.85 -76.84
CA LEU A 10 -31.88 6.01 -75.40
C LEU A 10 -31.75 7.50 -75.00
N ALA A 11 -32.26 7.87 -73.82
CA ALA A 11 -31.57 8.79 -72.91
C ALA A 11 -32.24 8.84 -71.52
N SER A 12 -31.41 8.63 -70.50
CA SER A 12 -31.48 9.22 -69.16
C SER A 12 -32.48 8.63 -68.14
N ALA A 13 -32.04 7.55 -67.48
CA ALA A 13 -32.53 7.18 -66.16
C ALA A 13 -32.18 8.27 -65.14
N LEU A 14 -33.22 8.78 -64.47
CA LEU A 14 -33.15 9.70 -63.35
C LEU A 14 -32.61 8.98 -62.11
N VAL A 15 -31.44 9.43 -61.66
CA VAL A 15 -30.95 9.54 -60.27
C VAL A 15 -31.60 8.61 -59.23
N ALA A 16 -30.96 7.47 -58.99
CA ALA A 16 -31.08 6.73 -57.74
C ALA A 16 -29.67 6.32 -57.29
N GLY A 17 -29.06 7.14 -56.43
CA GLY A 17 -27.76 6.83 -55.85
C GLY A 17 -26.96 8.07 -55.49
N ALA A 18 -26.44 8.11 -54.28
CA ALA A 18 -25.57 9.15 -53.71
C ALA A 18 -26.25 10.42 -53.18
N ALA A 19 -27.14 10.27 -52.19
CA ALA A 19 -27.35 11.30 -51.17
C ALA A 19 -27.76 10.66 -49.82
N GLN A 20 -26.93 9.76 -49.31
CA GLN A 20 -26.91 9.40 -47.88
C GLN A 20 -25.47 9.43 -47.38
N VAL A 21 -24.80 10.57 -47.57
CA VAL A 21 -23.54 10.84 -46.88
C VAL A 21 -23.90 11.55 -45.57
N ALA A 22 -23.75 10.79 -44.49
CA ALA A 22 -23.35 11.23 -43.15
C ALA A 22 -24.13 12.40 -42.52
N VAL A 23 -25.32 12.09 -41.98
CA VAL A 23 -25.78 12.72 -40.72
C VAL A 23 -26.21 11.63 -39.75
N HIS A 24 -25.29 10.69 -39.50
CA HIS A 24 -25.25 9.98 -38.23
C HIS A 24 -24.01 10.50 -37.49
N ALA A 25 -24.02 11.79 -37.16
CA ALA A 25 -23.28 12.25 -36.00
C ALA A 25 -23.92 11.52 -34.83
N ALA A 26 -23.35 10.37 -34.47
CA ALA A 26 -23.64 9.71 -33.23
C ALA A 26 -23.44 10.77 -32.15
N THR A 27 -24.54 11.28 -31.61
CA THR A 27 -24.58 11.78 -30.25
C THR A 27 -24.28 10.58 -29.36
N GLN A 28 -23.02 10.14 -29.34
CA GLN A 28 -22.46 9.52 -28.16
C GLN A 28 -22.54 10.61 -27.11
N THR A 29 -23.62 10.59 -26.34
CA THR A 29 -23.61 11.13 -24.99
C THR A 29 -22.50 10.39 -24.27
N SER A 30 -21.26 10.88 -24.42
CA SER A 30 -20.15 10.43 -23.59
C SER A 30 -20.56 10.81 -22.18
N SER A 31 -21.05 9.82 -21.42
CA SER A 31 -21.38 10.04 -20.02
C SER A 31 -20.16 10.66 -19.36
N SER A 32 -20.38 11.77 -18.65
CA SER A 32 -19.30 12.44 -17.95
C SER A 32 -18.66 11.46 -16.98
N VAL A 33 -17.32 11.40 -16.99
CA VAL A 33 -16.57 10.57 -16.04
C VAL A 33 -16.82 11.10 -14.63
N ARG A 34 -17.28 10.22 -13.75
CA ARG A 34 -17.54 10.50 -12.35
C ARG A 34 -16.25 10.32 -11.56
N VAL A 35 -15.86 11.35 -10.82
CA VAL A 35 -14.59 11.39 -10.08
C VAL A 35 -14.88 11.42 -8.59
N CYS A 36 -14.30 10.47 -7.85
CA CYS A 36 -14.20 10.55 -6.40
C CYS A 36 -12.84 11.11 -5.97
N THR A 37 -12.83 11.71 -4.79
CA THR A 37 -11.63 11.98 -3.98
C THR A 37 -11.85 11.37 -2.61
N MET A 38 -10.82 11.32 -1.77
CA MET A 38 -10.94 10.92 -0.35
C MET A 38 -11.05 12.17 0.51
N PRO A 39 -12.23 12.54 1.06
CA PRO A 39 -12.42 13.78 1.78
C PRO A 39 -11.61 13.87 3.08
N GLY A 40 -11.34 12.73 3.73
CA GLY A 40 -10.47 12.64 4.91
C GLY A 40 -8.98 12.88 4.60
N SER A 41 -8.56 12.73 3.34
CA SER A 41 -7.16 12.94 2.96
C SER A 41 -6.77 14.42 3.09
N PRO A 42 -5.62 14.73 3.73
CA PRO A 42 -5.08 16.09 3.76
C PRO A 42 -4.91 16.71 2.36
N SER A 43 -4.67 15.90 1.32
CA SER A 43 -4.48 16.36 -0.06
C SER A 43 -5.77 16.50 -0.88
N ALA A 44 -6.95 16.22 -0.34
CA ALA A 44 -8.20 16.11 -1.13
C ALA A 44 -8.45 17.31 -2.10
N ALA A 45 -8.16 18.54 -1.64
CA ALA A 45 -8.30 19.74 -2.46
C ALA A 45 -7.29 19.81 -3.62
N LEU A 46 -6.06 19.34 -3.41
CA LEU A 46 -5.06 19.15 -4.47
C LEU A 46 -5.57 18.11 -5.47
N ASP A 47 -6.01 16.95 -4.97
CA ASP A 47 -6.37 15.80 -5.79
C ASP A 47 -7.53 16.16 -6.74
N LYS A 48 -8.51 16.91 -6.23
CA LYS A 48 -9.60 17.48 -7.03
C LYS A 48 -9.11 18.48 -8.10
N SER A 49 -8.08 19.25 -7.79
CA SER A 49 -7.50 20.24 -8.72
C SER A 49 -6.68 19.57 -9.82
N VAL A 50 -5.88 18.57 -9.46
CA VAL A 50 -5.13 17.73 -10.42
C VAL A 50 -6.09 16.96 -11.31
N ALA A 51 -7.13 16.33 -10.75
CA ALA A 51 -8.17 15.64 -11.52
C ALA A 51 -8.83 16.53 -12.58
N ARG A 52 -9.22 17.75 -12.21
CA ARG A 52 -9.76 18.72 -13.18
C ARG A 52 -8.77 19.03 -14.29
N ALA A 53 -7.52 19.32 -13.95
CA ALA A 53 -6.50 19.65 -14.93
C ALA A 53 -6.23 18.49 -15.90
N VAL A 54 -6.11 17.28 -15.39
CA VAL A 54 -5.85 16.05 -16.15
C VAL A 54 -7.02 15.71 -17.07
N LEU A 55 -8.24 15.69 -16.56
CA LEU A 55 -9.43 15.34 -17.35
C LEU A 55 -9.72 16.39 -18.42
N ASN A 56 -9.52 17.68 -18.12
CA ASN A 56 -9.59 18.74 -19.14
C ASN A 56 -8.52 18.55 -20.22
N ALA A 57 -7.27 18.26 -19.83
CA ALA A 57 -6.19 17.99 -20.79
C ALA A 57 -6.39 16.69 -21.59
N ALA A 58 -7.21 15.77 -21.10
CA ALA A 58 -7.60 14.54 -21.78
C ALA A 58 -8.85 14.72 -22.67
N GLY A 59 -9.49 15.89 -22.66
CA GLY A 59 -10.77 16.12 -23.34
C GLY A 59 -11.90 15.26 -22.77
N ILE A 60 -11.92 15.07 -21.45
CA ILE A 60 -12.91 14.26 -20.74
C ILE A 60 -13.81 15.19 -19.93
N ALA A 61 -15.11 15.17 -20.22
CA ALA A 61 -16.09 15.82 -19.37
C ALA A 61 -16.15 15.08 -18.02
N ALA A 62 -16.00 15.80 -16.91
CA ALA A 62 -15.93 15.21 -15.58
C ALA A 62 -16.98 15.79 -14.61
N THR A 63 -17.57 14.92 -13.80
CA THR A 63 -18.39 15.29 -12.64
C THR A 63 -17.68 14.85 -11.38
N PHE A 64 -17.75 15.66 -10.32
CA PHE A 64 -17.11 15.33 -9.05
C PHE A 64 -18.20 14.96 -8.05
N ALA A 65 -18.09 13.74 -7.50
CA ALA A 65 -19.03 13.27 -6.50
C ALA A 65 -19.05 14.24 -5.30
N SER A 66 -20.26 14.48 -4.76
CA SER A 66 -20.44 15.34 -3.59
C SER A 66 -20.06 14.62 -2.29
N ARG A 67 -20.24 13.29 -2.24
CA ARG A 67 -19.68 12.40 -1.22
C ARG A 67 -18.43 11.76 -1.80
N GLY A 68 -17.33 11.82 -1.07
CA GLY A 68 -16.11 11.13 -1.47
C GLY A 68 -16.09 9.70 -0.97
N ILE A 69 -14.96 9.05 -1.16
CA ILE A 69 -14.69 7.71 -0.63
C ILE A 69 -14.13 7.87 0.78
N ASP A 70 -14.59 7.06 1.72
CA ASP A 70 -14.15 7.08 3.12
C ASP A 70 -14.46 8.44 3.79
N ASP A 71 -15.76 8.71 4.01
CA ASP A 71 -16.28 10.01 4.46
C ASP A 71 -16.45 10.14 5.98
N ASP A 72 -15.99 9.17 6.76
CA ASP A 72 -16.03 9.20 8.23
C ASP A 72 -14.91 10.07 8.86
N GLY A 73 -13.92 10.46 8.05
CA GLY A 73 -12.81 11.32 8.47
C GLY A 73 -11.73 10.61 9.30
N GLY A 74 -11.77 9.28 9.36
CA GLY A 74 -10.71 8.44 9.92
C GLY A 74 -9.48 8.35 9.00
N ASP A 75 -8.36 7.85 9.54
CA ASP A 75 -7.16 7.46 8.78
C ASP A 75 -7.04 5.92 8.72
N ASP A 76 -8.16 5.23 8.90
CA ASP A 76 -8.24 3.78 9.15
C ASP A 76 -8.08 2.95 7.86
N GLY A 77 -8.10 3.62 6.70
CA GLY A 77 -7.90 3.03 5.39
C GLY A 77 -9.16 2.35 4.86
N ILE A 78 -9.31 2.37 3.53
CA ILE A 78 -10.42 1.72 2.85
C ILE A 78 -10.09 0.28 2.44
N SER A 79 -11.02 -0.65 2.66
CA SER A 79 -10.86 -2.03 2.17
C SER A 79 -10.96 -2.12 0.64
N ALA A 80 -10.30 -3.09 0.02
CA ALA A 80 -10.39 -3.33 -1.43
C ALA A 80 -11.84 -3.59 -1.90
N ARG A 81 -12.68 -4.20 -1.06
CA ARG A 81 -14.11 -4.45 -1.33
C ARG A 81 -14.94 -3.17 -1.31
N GLU A 82 -14.74 -2.30 -0.32
CA GLU A 82 -15.42 -1.00 -0.25
C GLU A 82 -14.98 -0.08 -1.39
N LEU A 83 -13.68 -0.13 -1.72
CA LEU A 83 -13.11 0.58 -2.85
C LEU A 83 -13.73 0.11 -4.18
N SER A 84 -13.85 -1.20 -4.38
CA SER A 84 -14.49 -1.80 -5.55
C SER A 84 -15.98 -1.44 -5.64
N LYS A 85 -16.71 -1.48 -4.51
CA LYS A 85 -18.12 -1.06 -4.45
C LYS A 85 -18.28 0.42 -4.80
N SER A 86 -17.39 1.28 -4.31
CA SER A 86 -17.40 2.71 -4.60
C SER A 86 -17.12 2.99 -6.08
N LEU A 87 -16.19 2.26 -6.69
CA LEU A 87 -15.89 2.35 -8.13
C LEU A 87 -17.01 1.79 -9.03
N GLN A 88 -17.81 0.85 -8.54
CA GLN A 88 -18.97 0.37 -9.29
C GLN A 88 -20.16 1.33 -9.16
N ARG A 89 -20.39 1.88 -7.96
CA ARG A 89 -21.60 2.63 -7.65
C ARG A 89 -21.45 4.14 -7.82
N ASP A 90 -20.37 4.73 -7.31
CA ASP A 90 -20.32 6.18 -7.03
C ASP A 90 -19.43 6.95 -8.03
N CYS A 91 -18.36 6.35 -8.54
CA CYS A 91 -17.44 7.00 -9.47
C CYS A 91 -16.69 6.03 -10.39
N ASP A 92 -16.22 6.52 -11.52
CA ASP A 92 -15.48 5.71 -12.50
C ASP A 92 -13.96 5.77 -12.26
N VAL A 93 -13.50 6.83 -11.57
CA VAL A 93 -12.10 7.04 -11.21
C VAL A 93 -11.98 7.74 -9.86
N ILE A 94 -10.93 7.40 -9.13
CA ILE A 94 -10.56 7.99 -7.85
C ILE A 94 -9.28 8.78 -8.06
N ALA A 95 -9.29 10.05 -7.69
CA ALA A 95 -8.10 10.88 -7.64
C ALA A 95 -7.59 10.98 -6.19
N GLY A 96 -6.29 10.76 -6.00
CA GLY A 96 -5.66 10.89 -4.68
C GLY A 96 -5.26 9.57 -4.06
N PHE A 97 -5.43 8.45 -4.76
CA PHE A 97 -5.20 7.13 -4.20
C PHE A 97 -3.71 6.94 -3.90
N PRO A 98 -3.31 6.57 -2.66
CA PRO A 98 -1.92 6.34 -2.29
C PRO A 98 -1.47 4.96 -2.78
N ARG A 99 -0.33 4.90 -3.48
CA ARG A 99 0.31 3.66 -3.96
C ARG A 99 1.77 3.59 -3.54
N SER A 100 2.25 2.39 -3.24
CA SER A 100 3.63 2.13 -2.86
C SER A 100 4.05 0.76 -3.35
N SER A 101 5.17 0.67 -4.06
CA SER A 101 5.65 -0.58 -4.66
C SER A 101 5.77 -1.76 -3.67
N VAL A 102 5.89 -1.50 -2.37
CA VAL A 102 6.00 -2.53 -1.32
C VAL A 102 4.67 -2.87 -0.64
N ALA A 103 3.65 -2.02 -0.77
CA ALA A 103 2.29 -2.22 -0.28
C ALA A 103 1.28 -2.39 -1.43
N ASP A 104 1.80 -2.63 -2.64
CA ASP A 104 1.00 -2.77 -3.84
C ASP A 104 0.35 -4.16 -3.84
N GLY A 105 -0.93 -4.21 -3.44
CA GLY A 105 -1.79 -5.40 -3.55
C GLY A 105 -1.90 -5.86 -5.01
N ALA A 106 -0.95 -6.69 -5.43
CA ALA A 106 -0.75 -7.17 -6.79
C ALA A 106 -1.95 -7.97 -7.34
N ASP A 107 -2.89 -8.34 -6.46
CA ASP A 107 -4.11 -9.08 -6.78
C ASP A 107 -5.37 -8.19 -6.87
N SER A 108 -5.23 -6.85 -6.73
CA SER A 108 -6.35 -5.94 -6.96
C SER A 108 -6.68 -5.84 -8.45
N GLN A 109 -7.95 -6.01 -8.84
CA GLN A 109 -8.42 -5.79 -10.23
C GLN A 109 -8.41 -4.31 -10.66
N LEU A 110 -7.73 -3.46 -9.88
CA LEU A 110 -7.67 -2.02 -10.08
C LEU A 110 -6.58 -1.66 -11.08
N LEU A 111 -6.87 -0.61 -11.86
CA LEU A 111 -5.92 0.01 -12.77
C LEU A 111 -5.45 1.33 -12.14
N PHE A 112 -4.14 1.57 -12.17
CA PHE A 112 -3.51 2.74 -11.60
C PHE A 112 -2.82 3.57 -12.69
N SER A 113 -2.92 4.90 -12.59
CA SER A 113 -2.13 5.81 -13.43
C SER A 113 -0.68 5.88 -12.99
N GLN A 114 0.13 6.50 -13.84
CA GLN A 114 1.39 7.06 -13.37
C GLN A 114 1.17 8.03 -12.20
N GLY A 115 2.16 8.10 -11.30
CA GLY A 115 2.16 9.04 -10.18
C GLY A 115 2.14 10.49 -10.64
N TYR A 116 1.25 11.28 -10.04
CA TYR A 116 1.18 12.72 -10.28
C TYR A 116 1.79 13.55 -9.14
N LEU A 117 1.93 12.97 -7.95
CA LEU A 117 2.66 13.53 -6.81
C LEU A 117 3.50 12.44 -6.17
N HIS A 118 4.80 12.70 -5.99
CA HIS A 118 5.65 11.92 -5.09
C HIS A 118 5.45 12.42 -3.65
N SER A 119 5.12 11.48 -2.78
CA SER A 119 4.79 11.68 -1.38
C SER A 119 5.46 10.58 -0.56
N GLY A 120 5.10 10.47 0.71
CA GLY A 120 5.63 9.42 1.56
C GLY A 120 5.38 9.69 3.03
N TYR A 121 5.79 8.72 3.83
CA TYR A 121 5.94 8.91 5.26
C TYR A 121 7.29 9.56 5.53
N VAL A 122 7.27 10.61 6.33
CA VAL A 122 8.44 11.40 6.69
C VAL A 122 8.64 11.36 8.19
N SER A 123 9.86 11.59 8.63
CA SER A 123 10.13 11.94 10.02
C SER A 123 10.10 13.45 10.19
N ILE A 124 9.37 13.95 11.18
CA ILE A 124 9.37 15.38 11.53
C ILE A 124 9.83 15.64 12.97
N THR A 125 10.50 16.77 13.17
CA THR A 125 10.78 17.37 14.49
C THR A 125 10.36 18.83 14.49
N LEU A 126 10.02 19.38 15.66
CA LEU A 126 9.75 20.81 15.80
C LEU A 126 11.03 21.62 15.55
N ARG A 127 10.94 22.76 14.87
CA ARG A 127 12.06 23.68 14.60
C ARG A 127 11.91 24.97 15.40
N GLY A 128 13.00 25.48 15.99
CA GLY A 128 13.06 26.76 16.71
C GLY A 128 13.18 26.61 18.23
N ASP A 129 13.06 27.72 18.97
CA ASP A 129 13.30 27.77 20.43
C ASP A 129 12.40 26.81 21.24
N HIS A 130 11.21 26.48 20.72
CA HIS A 130 10.33 25.48 21.32
C HIS A 130 10.86 24.04 21.23
N ALA A 131 11.74 23.73 20.26
CA ALA A 131 12.36 22.41 20.12
C ALA A 131 13.26 22.06 21.32
N ALA A 132 13.88 23.07 21.96
CA ALA A 132 14.70 22.88 23.14
C ALA A 132 13.88 22.44 24.37
N SER A 133 12.60 22.86 24.46
CA SER A 133 11.71 22.50 25.58
C SER A 133 11.08 21.11 25.44
N THR A 134 10.98 20.58 24.22
CA THR A 134 10.36 19.28 23.92
C THR A 134 11.35 18.12 23.91
N ASN A 135 12.66 18.41 23.97
CA ASN A 135 13.75 17.44 23.94
C ASN A 135 14.07 16.77 25.29
N VAL A 136 13.18 16.87 26.29
CA VAL A 136 13.35 16.11 27.53
C VAL A 136 13.04 14.64 27.23
N ALA A 137 14.10 13.84 27.07
CA ALA A 137 13.98 12.40 26.97
C ALA A 137 13.18 11.87 28.16
N ALA A 138 12.39 10.82 27.94
CA ALA A 138 11.70 10.16 29.03
C ALA A 138 12.72 9.70 30.11
N PRO A 139 12.29 9.48 31.37
CA PRO A 139 13.21 9.08 32.44
C PRO A 139 14.03 7.82 32.15
N ASP A 140 13.59 6.99 31.19
CA ASP A 140 14.29 5.80 30.70
C ASP A 140 15.24 6.07 29.53
N GLY A 141 15.46 7.34 29.18
CA GLY A 141 16.33 7.79 28.08
C GLY A 141 15.77 7.57 26.68
N LYS A 142 14.54 7.07 26.53
CA LYS A 142 13.92 6.82 25.21
C LYS A 142 13.29 8.08 24.63
N ILE A 143 13.27 8.16 23.31
CA ILE A 143 12.54 9.20 22.56
C ILE A 143 11.10 8.73 22.32
N THR A 144 10.14 9.63 22.46
CA THR A 144 8.76 9.41 22.05
C THR A 144 8.61 9.77 20.57
N ILE A 145 8.15 8.79 19.79
CA ILE A 145 7.85 8.93 18.37
C ILE A 145 6.34 8.80 18.21
N ALA A 146 5.69 9.87 17.77
CA ALA A 146 4.29 9.81 17.39
C ALA A 146 4.12 9.13 16.03
N ALA A 147 3.06 8.35 15.88
CA ALA A 147 2.71 7.71 14.61
C ALA A 147 1.21 7.54 14.50
N THR A 148 0.68 7.59 13.28
CA THR A 148 -0.74 7.36 13.07
C THR A 148 -1.05 5.87 13.20
N TRP A 149 -2.05 5.60 14.04
CA TRP A 149 -2.75 4.36 14.23
C TRP A 149 -3.19 3.71 12.89
N SER A 150 -3.11 2.38 12.75
CA SER A 150 -3.61 1.63 11.58
C SER A 150 -3.09 2.12 10.21
N SER A 151 -1.87 2.65 10.18
CA SER A 151 -1.26 3.20 8.97
C SER A 151 0.18 2.72 8.80
N PRO A 152 0.77 2.83 7.60
CA PRO A 152 2.20 2.63 7.41
C PRO A 152 3.08 3.44 8.38
N SER A 153 2.58 4.57 8.91
CA SER A 153 3.28 5.33 9.94
C SER A 153 3.62 4.49 11.17
N GLN A 154 2.67 3.68 11.64
CA GLN A 154 2.89 2.79 12.78
C GLN A 154 3.89 1.70 12.42
N LEU A 155 3.75 1.08 11.25
CA LEU A 155 4.66 0.04 10.77
C LEU A 155 6.11 0.54 10.69
N ILE A 156 6.30 1.78 10.27
CA ILE A 156 7.61 2.44 10.21
C ILE A 156 8.11 2.82 11.61
N ALA A 157 7.21 3.25 12.50
CA ALA A 157 7.56 3.59 13.87
C ALA A 157 8.07 2.37 14.66
N VAL A 158 7.44 1.21 14.54
CA VAL A 158 7.88 -0.01 15.24
C VAL A 158 9.26 -0.52 14.78
N GLN A 159 9.75 -0.09 13.61
CA GLN A 159 11.11 -0.38 13.14
C GLN A 159 12.18 0.47 13.85
N GLN A 160 11.78 1.52 14.59
CA GLN A 160 12.70 2.44 15.26
C GLN A 160 13.22 1.83 16.57
N LYS A 161 14.54 1.90 16.76
CA LYS A 161 15.20 1.39 17.98
C LYS A 161 15.17 2.44 19.09
N ASN A 162 15.11 1.98 20.35
CA ASN A 162 15.18 2.83 21.55
C ASN A 162 14.12 3.94 21.60
N ALA A 163 12.89 3.63 21.19
CA ALA A 163 11.77 4.56 21.17
C ALA A 163 10.59 4.10 22.06
N ARG A 164 9.76 5.06 22.46
CA ARG A 164 8.38 4.87 22.89
C ARG A 164 7.46 5.36 21.78
N PHE A 165 6.29 4.77 21.63
CA PHE A 165 5.34 5.15 20.60
C PHE A 165 4.15 5.89 21.19
N ASP A 166 3.80 7.04 20.61
CA ASP A 166 2.57 7.78 20.87
C ASP A 166 1.65 7.56 19.66
N LEU A 167 0.65 6.70 19.80
CA LEU A 167 -0.20 6.31 18.68
C LEU A 167 -1.44 7.19 18.61
N GLU A 168 -1.61 7.82 17.47
CA GLU A 168 -2.62 8.85 17.24
C GLU A 168 -3.65 8.40 16.23
N THR A 169 -4.91 8.77 16.42
CA THR A 169 -6.02 8.31 15.57
C THR A 169 -6.11 9.02 14.21
N SER A 170 -5.26 10.01 13.95
CA SER A 170 -5.18 10.65 12.63
C SER A 170 -3.81 11.27 12.38
N SER A 171 -3.41 11.36 11.11
CA SER A 171 -2.18 12.05 10.73
C SER A 171 -2.12 13.53 11.17
N LYS A 172 -3.26 14.20 11.35
CA LYS A 172 -3.30 15.55 11.94
C LYS A 172 -2.87 15.54 13.40
N LEU A 173 -3.38 14.60 14.20
CA LEU A 173 -3.02 14.47 15.62
C LEU A 173 -1.56 14.03 15.79
N THR A 174 -1.05 13.21 14.87
CA THR A 174 0.37 12.83 14.80
C THR A 174 1.29 14.05 14.63
N VAL A 175 0.94 15.02 13.77
CA VAL A 175 1.71 16.28 13.66
C VAL A 175 1.52 17.16 14.92
N ASP A 176 0.31 17.21 15.45
CA ASP A 176 -0.03 17.97 16.66
C ASP A 176 0.74 17.50 17.90
N ALA A 177 1.01 16.20 18.02
CA ALA A 177 1.81 15.62 19.11
C ALA A 177 3.21 16.23 19.18
N VAL A 178 3.86 16.43 18.02
CA VAL A 178 5.16 17.11 17.93
C VAL A 178 5.01 18.60 18.18
N ALA A 179 3.98 19.24 17.60
CA ALA A 179 3.75 20.67 17.75
C ALA A 179 3.48 21.10 19.21
N LYS A 180 2.89 20.21 20.02
CA LYS A 180 2.59 20.41 21.45
C LYS A 180 3.65 19.84 22.38
N GLY A 181 4.70 19.22 21.86
CA GLY A 181 5.77 18.64 22.66
C GLY A 181 5.43 17.34 23.39
N ARG A 182 4.35 16.66 23.00
CA ARG A 182 4.02 15.32 23.51
C ARG A 182 4.94 14.24 22.94
N ALA A 183 5.43 14.45 21.72
CA ALA A 183 6.43 13.62 21.08
C ALA A 183 7.62 14.44 20.58
N GLN A 184 8.83 13.88 20.67
CA GLN A 184 10.04 14.53 20.15
C GLN A 184 10.09 14.46 18.62
N ARG A 185 9.56 13.37 18.06
CA ARG A 185 9.48 13.11 16.62
C ARG A 185 8.11 12.57 16.25
N ALA A 186 7.76 12.68 14.98
CA ALA A 186 6.70 11.88 14.40
C ALA A 186 7.16 11.21 13.13
N ILE A 187 6.74 9.97 12.91
CA ILE A 187 6.60 9.43 11.55
C ILE A 187 5.19 9.82 11.10
N VAL A 188 5.03 10.37 9.89
CA VAL A 188 3.71 10.85 9.45
C VAL A 188 3.61 11.00 7.94
N TRP A 189 2.39 10.88 7.42
CA TRP A 189 2.06 11.16 6.03
C TRP A 189 2.36 12.62 5.65
N TYR A 190 3.25 12.86 4.69
CA TYR A 190 3.74 14.22 4.39
C TYR A 190 2.65 15.25 4.03
N PRO A 191 1.60 14.92 3.26
CA PRO A 191 0.48 15.82 3.03
C PRO A 191 -0.19 16.34 4.31
N ALA A 192 -0.19 15.57 5.40
CA ALA A 192 -0.67 16.04 6.70
C ALA A 192 0.23 17.16 7.26
N VAL A 193 1.55 17.05 7.09
CA VAL A 193 2.51 18.12 7.48
C VAL A 193 2.24 19.39 6.69
N VAL A 194 2.00 19.28 5.38
CA VAL A 194 1.67 20.41 4.50
C VAL A 194 0.35 21.06 4.94
N ALA A 195 -0.71 20.27 5.13
CA ALA A 195 -2.01 20.76 5.58
C ALA A 195 -1.92 21.42 6.96
N TYR A 196 -1.18 20.80 7.89
CA TYR A 196 -0.99 21.31 9.24
C TYR A 196 -0.28 22.67 9.25
N ARG A 197 0.80 22.83 8.47
CA ARG A 197 1.52 24.12 8.33
C ARG A 197 0.65 25.22 7.73
N ARG A 198 -0.24 24.89 6.80
CA ARG A 198 -1.18 25.87 6.23
C ARG A 198 -2.18 26.37 7.27
N ALA A 199 -2.65 25.48 8.14
CA ALA A 199 -3.53 25.83 9.25
C ALA A 199 -2.78 26.51 10.41
N HIS A 200 -1.47 26.27 10.55
CA HIS A 200 -0.63 26.79 11.63
C HIS A 200 0.67 27.40 11.08
N PRO A 201 0.62 28.59 10.44
CA PRO A 201 1.78 29.19 9.77
C PRO A 201 3.00 29.43 10.67
N GLN A 202 2.79 29.59 11.97
CA GLN A 202 3.82 29.75 12.99
C GLN A 202 4.56 28.46 13.35
N GLN A 203 4.00 27.29 13.01
CA GLN A 203 4.59 26.00 13.33
C GLN A 203 5.53 25.57 12.20
N HIS A 204 6.79 25.34 12.54
CA HIS A 204 7.82 24.93 11.60
C HIS A 204 8.41 23.59 12.02
N PHE A 205 8.63 22.72 11.05
CA PHE A 205 9.19 21.40 11.30
C PHE A 205 10.41 21.17 10.43
N ASP A 206 11.43 20.53 10.97
CA ASP A 206 12.40 19.83 10.13
C ASP A 206 11.75 18.57 9.60
N VAL A 207 11.99 18.27 8.32
CA VAL A 207 11.45 17.09 7.64
C VAL A 207 12.64 16.28 7.16
N ALA A 208 12.63 14.99 7.46
CA ALA A 208 13.62 14.03 7.03
C ALA A 208 12.93 12.81 6.42
N VAL A 209 13.69 12.01 5.66
CA VAL A 209 13.24 10.71 5.17
C VAL A 209 12.90 9.82 6.38
N ALA A 210 11.77 9.14 6.34
CA ALA A 210 11.53 8.03 7.26
C ALA A 210 12.27 6.80 6.72
N GLU A 211 13.25 6.29 7.45
CA GLU A 211 14.07 5.16 7.01
C GLU A 211 13.27 3.86 7.03
N SER A 212 12.56 3.57 5.94
CA SER A 212 11.81 2.33 5.78
C SER A 212 11.42 2.10 4.32
N PRO A 213 11.38 0.86 3.83
CA PRO A 213 10.82 0.55 2.51
C PRO A 213 9.34 0.98 2.40
N TYR A 214 8.61 1.02 3.52
CA TYR A 214 7.20 1.43 3.57
C TYR A 214 6.99 2.95 3.56
N ALA A 215 8.05 3.75 3.38
CA ALA A 215 7.97 5.21 3.42
C ALA A 215 7.74 5.85 2.04
N ASP A 216 7.95 5.14 0.94
CA ASP A 216 7.88 5.68 -0.41
C ASP A 216 6.50 5.49 -1.03
N TRP A 217 5.82 6.59 -1.39
CA TRP A 217 4.45 6.55 -1.89
C TRP A 217 4.21 7.58 -3.00
N HIS A 218 3.26 7.28 -3.87
CA HIS A 218 2.77 8.20 -4.88
C HIS A 218 1.26 8.38 -4.79
N LEU A 219 0.78 9.58 -5.11
CA LEU A 219 -0.64 9.78 -5.41
C LEU A 219 -0.90 9.50 -6.88
N VAL A 220 -1.90 8.65 -7.14
CA VAL A 220 -2.30 8.20 -8.47
C VAL A 220 -3.80 8.40 -8.68
N PHE A 221 -4.23 8.18 -9.93
CA PHE A 221 -5.62 7.84 -10.22
C PHE A 221 -5.79 6.33 -10.12
N ALA A 222 -6.88 5.87 -9.49
CA ALA A 222 -7.26 4.47 -9.43
C ALA A 222 -8.63 4.27 -10.11
N SER A 223 -8.79 3.20 -10.86
CA SER A 223 -10.05 2.86 -11.53
C SER A 223 -10.28 1.35 -11.55
N GLY A 224 -11.53 0.94 -11.76
CA GLY A 224 -11.92 -0.48 -11.79
C GLY A 224 -11.53 -1.22 -13.08
N PRO A 225 -11.79 -2.52 -13.18
CA PRO A 225 -11.59 -3.26 -14.42
C PRO A 225 -12.47 -2.70 -15.56
N GLY A 226 -11.98 -2.78 -16.80
CA GLY A 226 -12.70 -2.30 -18.00
C GLY A 226 -12.48 -0.83 -18.34
N THR A 227 -11.67 -0.08 -17.56
CA THR A 227 -11.38 1.34 -17.78
C THR A 227 -10.05 1.60 -18.49
N GLN A 228 -9.46 0.60 -19.17
CA GLN A 228 -8.11 0.69 -19.77
C GLN A 228 -7.96 1.89 -20.72
N GLN A 229 -8.99 2.20 -21.51
CA GLN A 229 -8.95 3.35 -22.42
C GLN A 229 -8.99 4.68 -21.66
N LEU A 230 -9.78 4.77 -20.58
CA LEU A 230 -9.83 5.94 -19.70
C LEU A 230 -8.46 6.13 -19.02
N GLN A 231 -7.92 5.06 -18.46
CA GLN A 231 -6.61 5.01 -17.82
C GLN A 231 -5.51 5.51 -18.78
N LYS A 232 -5.47 4.98 -20.01
CA LYS A 232 -4.51 5.44 -21.02
C LYS A 232 -4.63 6.93 -21.32
N ARG A 233 -5.85 7.47 -21.45
CA ARG A 233 -6.07 8.90 -21.71
C ARG A 233 -5.61 9.78 -20.55
N ILE A 234 -5.83 9.32 -19.31
CA ILE A 234 -5.33 9.96 -18.09
C ILE A 234 -3.79 9.98 -18.10
N ASP A 235 -3.15 8.86 -18.43
CA ASP A 235 -1.69 8.77 -18.50
C ASP A 235 -1.10 9.65 -19.62
N ASP A 236 -1.69 9.65 -20.81
CA ASP A 236 -1.27 10.54 -21.90
C ASP A 236 -1.38 12.02 -21.49
N ALA A 237 -2.45 12.41 -20.77
CA ALA A 237 -2.65 13.78 -20.28
C ALA A 237 -1.67 14.15 -19.16
N LEU A 238 -1.41 13.23 -18.21
CA LEU A 238 -0.40 13.41 -17.17
C LEU A 238 1.00 13.59 -17.78
N THR A 239 1.35 12.84 -18.82
CA THR A 239 2.62 12.99 -19.55
C THR A 239 2.73 14.37 -20.18
N ARG A 240 1.67 14.86 -20.83
CA ARG A 240 1.63 16.23 -21.38
C ARG A 240 1.82 17.30 -20.30
N LEU A 241 1.02 17.24 -19.23
CA LEU A 241 1.09 18.18 -18.11
C LEU A 241 2.45 18.14 -17.38
N ARG A 242 3.12 16.99 -17.38
CA ARG A 242 4.49 16.88 -16.84
C ARG A 242 5.48 17.58 -17.78
N SER A 243 5.37 17.35 -19.09
CA SER A 243 6.29 17.92 -20.08
C SER A 243 6.23 19.44 -20.20
N ASP A 244 5.05 20.05 -19.98
CA ASP A 244 4.87 21.51 -20.05
C ASP A 244 4.97 22.21 -18.68
N GLY A 245 5.29 21.46 -17.62
CA GLY A 245 5.48 21.98 -16.26
C GLY A 245 4.20 22.33 -15.50
N ARG A 246 3.01 22.19 -16.10
CA ARG A 246 1.74 22.50 -15.43
C ARG A 246 1.47 21.58 -14.25
N LEU A 247 1.85 20.30 -14.35
CA LEU A 247 1.73 19.37 -13.24
C LEU A 247 2.59 19.82 -12.05
N ALA A 248 3.85 20.21 -12.31
CA ALA A 248 4.75 20.73 -11.28
C ALA A 248 4.22 22.04 -10.65
N ALA A 249 3.56 22.90 -11.42
CA ALA A 249 2.93 24.11 -10.90
C ALA A 249 1.75 23.78 -9.95
N LEU A 250 0.92 22.80 -10.31
CA LEU A 250 -0.20 22.34 -9.47
C LEU A 250 0.25 21.71 -8.16
N THR A 251 1.34 20.93 -8.19
CA THR A 251 1.81 20.14 -7.06
C THR A 251 2.91 20.81 -6.22
N ARG A 252 3.46 21.95 -6.67
CA ARG A 252 4.62 22.62 -6.03
C ARG A 252 4.50 22.77 -4.51
N ASN A 253 3.34 23.19 -4.02
CA ASN A 253 3.12 23.46 -2.59
C ASN A 253 2.80 22.19 -1.77
N TRP A 254 2.91 21.02 -2.39
CA TRP A 254 2.66 19.69 -1.82
C TRP A 254 3.79 18.71 -2.09
N ALA A 255 4.71 19.05 -2.99
CA ALA A 255 5.86 18.21 -3.32
C ALA A 255 6.77 18.04 -2.09
N LEU A 256 7.26 16.81 -1.90
CA LEU A 256 8.37 16.56 -1.01
C LEU A 256 9.58 17.38 -1.45
N PRO A 257 10.36 17.97 -0.53
CA PRO A 257 11.62 18.61 -0.88
C PRO A 257 12.53 17.64 -1.63
N ALA A 258 13.14 18.10 -2.72
CA ALA A 258 13.93 17.24 -3.60
C ALA A 258 15.06 16.48 -2.87
N THR A 259 15.63 17.08 -1.83
CA THR A 259 16.66 16.47 -0.97
C THR A 259 16.16 15.26 -0.17
N ILE A 260 14.86 15.20 0.11
CA ILE A 260 14.20 14.10 0.81
C ILE A 260 13.72 13.06 -0.22
N ALA A 261 13.18 13.52 -1.35
CA ALA A 261 12.69 12.66 -2.43
C ALA A 261 13.81 11.79 -3.04
N THR A 262 15.02 12.34 -3.26
CA THR A 262 16.16 11.55 -3.73
C THR A 262 16.77 10.68 -2.64
N GLY A 263 16.68 11.09 -1.37
CA GLY A 263 17.11 10.32 -0.21
C GLY A 263 16.44 8.93 -0.16
N SER A 264 15.11 8.88 -0.31
CA SER A 264 14.36 7.62 -0.41
C SER A 264 14.82 6.74 -1.59
N ALA A 265 15.13 7.34 -2.74
CA ALA A 265 15.62 6.62 -3.92
C ALA A 265 17.08 6.14 -3.79
N THR A 266 17.94 6.89 -3.10
CA THR A 266 19.33 6.47 -2.80
C THR A 266 19.40 5.40 -1.73
N THR A 267 18.48 5.36 -0.77
CA THR A 267 18.36 4.23 0.15
C THR A 267 17.88 2.97 -0.59
N ALA A 268 17.04 3.13 -1.62
CA ALA A 268 16.65 2.03 -2.52
C ALA A 268 17.78 1.53 -3.44
N THR A 269 18.79 2.37 -3.76
CA THR A 269 20.00 1.95 -4.52
C THR A 269 21.18 1.55 -3.62
N ARG A 270 21.14 1.85 -2.33
CA ARG A 270 22.14 1.41 -1.34
C ARG A 270 21.72 0.05 -0.77
N SER A 271 21.99 -0.98 -1.59
CA SER A 271 21.52 -2.37 -1.48
C SER A 271 20.07 -2.55 -1.96
N PRO A 272 19.78 -3.59 -2.78
CA PRO A 272 18.38 -4.04 -2.90
C PRO A 272 17.89 -4.28 -1.48
N ALA A 273 16.66 -3.85 -1.16
CA ALA A 273 16.07 -3.93 0.16
C ALA A 273 16.63 -5.14 0.93
N ARG A 274 17.62 -4.88 1.79
CA ARG A 274 17.97 -5.83 2.82
C ARG A 274 16.82 -5.66 3.78
N TYR A 275 15.78 -6.49 3.59
CA TYR A 275 15.07 -7.00 4.75
C TYR A 275 16.13 -7.25 5.82
N LEU A 276 15.84 -6.94 7.08
CA LEU A 276 16.69 -7.47 8.15
C LEU A 276 16.84 -9.00 8.04
N ASP A 277 16.05 -9.66 7.17
CA ASP A 277 15.93 -11.09 6.92
C ASP A 277 15.79 -11.49 5.42
N GLY A 278 16.54 -10.86 4.49
CA GLY A 278 16.57 -11.26 3.06
C GLY A 278 17.89 -11.94 2.67
N PRO A 279 17.91 -12.94 1.75
CA PRO A 279 19.13 -13.68 1.45
C PRO A 279 20.20 -12.81 0.79
N THR A 280 21.44 -12.90 1.29
CA THR A 280 22.62 -12.35 0.62
C THR A 280 22.97 -13.17 -0.62
N GLN A 281 23.18 -12.53 -1.76
CA GLN A 281 23.88 -13.20 -2.87
C GLN A 281 25.33 -13.49 -2.46
N PRO A 282 25.85 -14.71 -2.67
CA PRO A 282 27.26 -14.99 -2.44
C PRO A 282 28.10 -14.24 -3.49
N SER A 283 28.98 -13.34 -3.03
CA SER A 283 30.02 -12.75 -3.87
C SER A 283 31.07 -13.81 -4.26
N PRO A 284 31.53 -13.87 -5.51
CA PRO A 284 32.37 -14.97 -6.00
C PRO A 284 33.84 -14.69 -5.75
N ARG A 285 34.29 -14.54 -4.50
CA ARG A 285 35.72 -14.54 -4.15
C ARG A 285 35.96 -15.09 -2.75
N ALA A 286 35.92 -16.42 -2.62
CA ALA A 286 36.52 -17.11 -1.48
C ALA A 286 37.66 -18.00 -2.02
N ASN A 287 38.89 -17.58 -1.74
CA ASN A 287 40.09 -18.35 -2.01
C ASN A 287 40.06 -19.62 -1.16
N VAL A 288 39.88 -20.77 -1.81
CA VAL A 288 39.92 -22.09 -1.17
C VAL A 288 41.37 -22.45 -0.87
N TRP A 289 41.74 -22.44 0.41
CA TRP A 289 42.92 -23.17 0.88
C TRP A 289 42.50 -24.60 1.18
N ARG A 290 42.96 -25.54 0.35
CA ARG A 290 42.84 -26.98 0.62
C ARG A 290 43.91 -27.37 1.64
N VAL A 291 43.50 -27.77 2.84
CA VAL A 291 44.34 -28.55 3.75
C VAL A 291 44.01 -30.02 3.55
N SER A 292 44.96 -30.77 2.99
CA SER A 292 44.88 -32.22 2.88
C SER A 292 45.51 -32.86 4.11
N GLY A 293 44.78 -33.79 4.74
CA GLY A 293 45.36 -34.85 5.57
C GLY A 293 45.11 -34.75 7.06
N MET A 294 44.10 -35.47 7.55
CA MET A 294 44.12 -36.19 8.84
C MET A 294 42.94 -37.18 8.90
N PRO A 295 43.15 -38.46 9.26
CA PRO A 295 42.07 -39.39 9.55
C PRO A 295 41.73 -39.30 11.05
N ALA A 296 40.45 -39.15 11.38
CA ALA A 296 39.99 -39.36 12.75
C ALA A 296 38.53 -39.82 12.74
N SER A 297 38.36 -41.10 13.05
CA SER A 297 37.10 -41.69 13.49
C SER A 297 36.58 -40.87 14.68
N GLY A 298 35.44 -40.21 14.50
CA GLY A 298 34.73 -39.49 15.55
C GLY A 298 33.24 -39.55 15.26
N GLY A 299 32.50 -40.31 16.06
CA GLY A 299 31.05 -40.40 15.94
C GLY A 299 30.42 -39.04 16.18
N PHE A 300 29.76 -38.49 15.17
CA PHE A 300 28.87 -37.36 15.36
C PHE A 300 27.63 -37.84 16.10
N ILE A 301 27.37 -37.29 17.28
CA ILE A 301 26.03 -37.27 17.85
C ILE A 301 25.15 -36.56 16.81
N LYS A 302 24.29 -37.31 16.13
CA LYS A 302 23.18 -36.71 15.40
C LYS A 302 22.22 -36.15 16.43
N VAL A 303 22.34 -34.86 16.76
CA VAL A 303 21.20 -34.12 17.30
C VAL A 303 20.23 -33.95 16.14
N ALA A 304 19.23 -34.83 16.08
CA ALA A 304 18.07 -34.60 15.26
C ALA A 304 17.26 -33.46 15.91
N ALA A 305 17.55 -32.23 15.53
CA ALA A 305 16.55 -31.16 15.61
C ALA A 305 15.79 -31.18 14.29
N THR A 306 14.88 -32.14 14.13
CA THR A 306 13.74 -31.93 13.24
C THR A 306 12.83 -30.95 13.99
N THR A 307 13.07 -29.64 13.85
CA THR A 307 12.12 -28.62 14.27
C THR A 307 10.93 -28.70 13.32
N GLU A 308 10.07 -29.68 13.57
CA GLU A 308 8.80 -29.82 12.89
C GLU A 308 7.88 -28.67 13.34
N ALA A 309 7.02 -28.19 12.46
CA ALA A 309 6.04 -27.17 12.83
C ALA A 309 5.12 -27.71 13.93
N PRO A 310 4.67 -26.88 14.88
CA PRO A 310 3.73 -27.32 15.89
C PRO A 310 2.42 -27.74 15.22
N SER A 311 1.82 -28.82 15.71
CA SER A 311 0.54 -29.32 15.19
C SER A 311 -0.59 -28.34 15.54
N PHE A 312 -1.55 -28.20 14.63
CA PHE A 312 -2.80 -27.47 14.77
C PHE A 312 -3.93 -28.27 14.11
N ASP A 313 -5.17 -28.11 14.55
CA ASP A 313 -6.31 -28.84 14.00
C ASP A 313 -7.18 -27.98 13.06
N HIS A 314 -8.14 -28.62 12.40
CA HIS A 314 -9.03 -27.97 11.43
C HIS A 314 -10.01 -26.98 12.08
N ASP A 315 -10.45 -27.24 13.32
CA ASP A 315 -11.40 -26.37 14.01
C ASP A 315 -10.74 -25.03 14.34
N GLN A 316 -9.44 -25.04 14.69
CA GLN A 316 -8.65 -23.83 14.85
C GLN A 316 -8.51 -23.03 13.57
N VAL A 317 -8.30 -23.70 12.42
CA VAL A 317 -8.21 -23.01 11.13
C VAL A 317 -9.53 -22.29 10.82
N ALA A 318 -10.67 -22.97 11.01
CA ALA A 318 -11.98 -22.40 10.74
C ALA A 318 -12.30 -21.23 11.69
N HIS A 319 -11.97 -21.37 12.98
CA HIS A 319 -12.17 -20.28 13.94
C HIS A 319 -11.22 -19.11 13.69
N GLY A 320 -9.95 -19.39 13.40
CA GLY A 320 -8.94 -18.39 13.05
C GLY A 320 -9.30 -17.61 11.78
N GLU A 321 -9.90 -18.26 10.78
CA GLU A 321 -10.42 -17.57 9.58
C GLU A 321 -11.50 -16.54 9.95
N HIS A 322 -12.42 -16.89 10.85
CA HIS A 322 -13.47 -15.99 11.30
C HIS A 322 -12.89 -14.79 12.07
N LEU A 323 -11.99 -15.05 13.02
CA LEU A 323 -11.28 -14.00 13.78
C LEU A 323 -10.48 -13.08 12.84
N TYR A 324 -9.84 -13.66 11.82
CA TYR A 324 -9.09 -12.93 10.81
C TYR A 324 -9.99 -11.99 10.01
N ALA A 325 -11.13 -12.48 9.53
CA ALA A 325 -12.10 -11.68 8.77
C ALA A 325 -12.60 -10.49 9.58
N ASP A 326 -12.85 -10.69 10.88
CA ASP A 326 -13.44 -9.67 11.76
C ASP A 326 -12.41 -8.61 12.20
N SER A 327 -11.16 -9.00 12.46
CA SER A 327 -10.18 -8.13 13.13
C SER A 327 -8.94 -7.79 12.33
N CYS A 328 -8.57 -8.59 11.34
CA CYS A 328 -7.27 -8.49 10.66
C CYS A 328 -7.41 -8.08 9.18
N ALA A 329 -8.47 -8.53 8.50
CA ALA A 329 -8.68 -8.33 7.07
C ALA A 329 -8.74 -6.85 6.66
N LYS A 330 -9.18 -5.95 7.55
CA LYS A 330 -9.22 -4.50 7.29
C LYS A 330 -7.85 -3.93 6.91
N CYS A 331 -6.76 -4.44 7.51
CA CYS A 331 -5.39 -3.98 7.24
C CYS A 331 -4.62 -4.96 6.34
N HIS A 332 -4.81 -6.26 6.54
CA HIS A 332 -4.02 -7.31 5.88
C HIS A 332 -4.66 -7.90 4.63
N GLY A 333 -5.83 -7.42 4.22
CA GLY A 333 -6.54 -7.92 3.03
C GLY A 333 -7.42 -9.13 3.33
N GLU A 334 -8.48 -9.32 2.54
CA GLU A 334 -9.45 -10.41 2.79
C GLU A 334 -8.85 -11.80 2.54
N LYS A 335 -7.85 -11.86 1.66
CA LYS A 335 -7.11 -13.05 1.26
C LYS A 335 -5.66 -13.01 1.75
N LEU A 336 -5.40 -12.23 2.81
CA LEU A 336 -4.07 -12.04 3.39
C LEU A 336 -3.08 -11.33 2.43
N GLU A 337 -3.56 -10.72 1.36
CA GLU A 337 -2.77 -10.14 0.27
C GLU A 337 -2.04 -8.83 0.65
N GLY A 338 -2.38 -8.26 1.80
CA GLY A 338 -1.91 -6.96 2.26
C GLY A 338 -2.70 -5.80 1.64
N ASN A 339 -3.05 -4.82 2.48
CA ASN A 339 -3.63 -3.54 2.07
C ASN A 339 -2.82 -2.39 2.69
N THR A 340 -3.27 -1.87 3.84
CA THR A 340 -2.56 -0.86 4.63
C THR A 340 -1.51 -1.48 5.56
N ALA A 341 -1.52 -2.80 5.72
CA ALA A 341 -0.51 -3.61 6.38
C ALA A 341 0.05 -4.70 5.44
N PRO A 342 1.23 -5.29 5.75
CA PRO A 342 1.89 -6.26 4.86
C PRO A 342 1.04 -7.50 4.55
N SER A 343 1.33 -8.16 3.42
CA SER A 343 0.81 -9.49 3.11
C SER A 343 1.17 -10.49 4.20
N LEU A 344 0.23 -11.36 4.55
CA LEU A 344 0.39 -12.50 5.46
C LEU A 344 0.32 -13.84 4.72
N ILE A 345 0.45 -13.80 3.39
CA ILE A 345 0.53 -14.98 2.53
C ILE A 345 1.65 -14.85 1.49
N GLY A 346 2.18 -16.00 1.09
CA GLY A 346 3.13 -16.12 -0.01
C GLY A 346 4.58 -15.83 0.40
N PRO A 347 5.50 -15.76 -0.58
CA PRO A 347 6.95 -15.78 -0.30
C PRO A 347 7.46 -14.60 0.52
N SER A 348 6.74 -13.48 0.55
CA SER A 348 7.07 -12.31 1.37
C SER A 348 6.79 -12.52 2.86
N PHE A 349 5.88 -13.42 3.21
CA PHE A 349 5.53 -13.76 4.59
C PHE A 349 6.13 -15.11 5.01
N ALA A 350 5.96 -16.14 4.18
CA ALA A 350 6.47 -17.49 4.38
C ALA A 350 7.29 -17.93 3.14
N PRO A 351 8.61 -17.67 3.10
CA PRO A 351 9.46 -18.06 1.98
C PRO A 351 9.62 -19.58 1.91
N ALA A 352 9.95 -20.13 0.74
CA ALA A 352 10.09 -21.59 0.57
C ALA A 352 11.19 -22.23 1.45
N ALA A 353 12.21 -21.46 1.83
CA ALA A 353 13.28 -21.91 2.73
C ALA A 353 14.01 -20.71 3.37
N ASN A 354 14.76 -21.00 4.44
CA ASN A 354 15.64 -20.04 5.11
C ASN A 354 14.93 -18.81 5.68
N SER A 355 13.67 -18.95 6.12
CA SER A 355 13.03 -17.91 6.90
C SER A 355 13.83 -17.61 8.17
N HIS A 356 14.03 -16.34 8.44
CA HIS A 356 14.60 -15.88 9.70
C HIS A 356 13.52 -15.64 10.77
N LEU A 357 12.26 -15.69 10.38
CA LEU A 357 11.10 -15.61 11.27
C LEU A 357 10.77 -17.03 11.73
N THR A 358 10.51 -17.19 13.02
CA THR A 358 10.01 -18.47 13.56
C THR A 358 8.51 -18.38 13.81
N ILE A 359 7.83 -19.52 13.83
CA ILE A 359 6.41 -19.60 14.17
C ILE A 359 6.15 -18.94 15.55
N GLY A 360 7.01 -19.20 16.54
CA GLY A 360 6.91 -18.55 17.85
C GLY A 360 7.20 -17.06 17.83
N GLY A 361 8.11 -16.59 16.98
CA GLY A 361 8.37 -15.17 16.79
C GLY A 361 7.15 -14.43 16.20
N ILE A 362 6.49 -15.04 15.22
CA ILE A 362 5.25 -14.50 14.64
C ILE A 362 4.10 -14.53 15.64
N TYR A 363 3.89 -15.65 16.34
CA TYR A 363 2.88 -15.75 17.39
C TYR A 363 3.07 -14.67 18.45
N GLN A 364 4.30 -14.51 18.96
CA GLN A 364 4.63 -13.50 19.95
C GLN A 364 4.37 -12.09 19.45
N TYR A 365 4.75 -11.79 18.21
CA TYR A 365 4.51 -10.48 17.62
C TYR A 365 3.00 -10.23 17.49
N MET A 366 2.26 -11.20 16.97
CA MET A 366 0.82 -11.13 16.78
C MET A 366 0.09 -10.93 18.12
N SER A 367 0.37 -11.73 19.15
CA SER A 367 -0.34 -11.66 20.42
C SER A 367 -0.06 -10.38 21.22
N THR A 368 1.06 -9.70 20.96
CA THR A 368 1.44 -8.49 21.71
C THR A 368 1.34 -7.18 20.93
N ASN A 369 1.26 -7.25 19.61
CA ASN A 369 1.25 -6.05 18.74
C ASN A 369 0.03 -6.01 17.82
N MET A 370 -0.75 -7.08 17.72
CA MET A 370 -1.94 -7.19 16.90
C MET A 370 -3.16 -7.58 17.75
N PRO A 371 -4.40 -7.35 17.26
CA PRO A 371 -4.73 -6.39 16.22
C PRO A 371 -4.21 -5.03 16.59
N ALA A 372 -3.75 -4.32 15.58
CA ALA A 372 -2.93 -3.16 15.81
C ALA A 372 -3.70 -2.20 16.77
N ASP A 373 -5.02 -2.03 16.57
CA ASP A 373 -5.88 -1.04 17.25
C ASP A 373 -6.09 -1.30 18.74
N HIS A 374 -5.95 -2.56 19.13
CA HIS A 374 -6.04 -3.00 20.50
C HIS A 374 -5.10 -4.19 20.67
N PRO A 375 -3.78 -3.94 20.80
CA PRO A 375 -2.81 -5.02 20.92
C PRO A 375 -3.13 -5.90 22.11
N GLY A 376 -3.15 -7.22 21.91
CA GLY A 376 -3.48 -8.18 22.96
C GLY A 376 -4.96 -8.21 23.36
N LYS A 377 -5.89 -7.71 22.53
CA LYS A 377 -7.34 -7.75 22.85
C LYS A 377 -7.97 -9.14 22.80
N MET A 378 -7.33 -10.10 22.14
CA MET A 378 -7.82 -11.46 22.00
C MET A 378 -7.21 -12.37 23.07
N SER A 379 -7.85 -13.49 23.37
CA SER A 379 -7.30 -14.50 24.26
C SER A 379 -6.10 -15.20 23.62
N ASP A 380 -5.27 -15.83 24.45
CA ASP A 380 -4.12 -16.61 23.98
C ASP A 380 -4.54 -17.76 23.05
N GLU A 381 -5.72 -18.36 23.31
CA GLU A 381 -6.33 -19.38 22.46
C GLU A 381 -6.82 -18.81 21.12
N GLU A 382 -7.45 -17.63 21.12
CA GLU A 382 -7.86 -16.96 19.89
C GLU A 382 -6.65 -16.60 19.00
N TYR A 383 -5.54 -16.16 19.59
CA TYR A 383 -4.28 -15.99 18.86
C TYR A 383 -3.71 -17.31 18.35
N ALA A 384 -3.88 -18.42 19.09
CA ALA A 384 -3.41 -19.72 18.63
C ALA A 384 -4.22 -20.21 17.43
N ASP A 385 -5.53 -19.95 17.44
CA ASP A 385 -6.42 -20.25 16.32
C ASP A 385 -6.10 -19.37 15.09
N LEU A 386 -5.83 -18.08 15.29
CA LEU A 386 -5.30 -17.21 14.23
C LEU A 386 -3.97 -17.73 13.65
N MET A 387 -3.04 -18.17 14.50
CA MET A 387 -1.76 -18.72 14.04
C MET A 387 -1.98 -20.01 13.24
N ALA A 388 -2.90 -20.88 13.65
CA ALA A 388 -3.27 -22.08 12.91
C ALA A 388 -3.80 -21.73 11.51
N TYR A 389 -4.66 -20.71 11.40
CA TYR A 389 -5.14 -20.20 10.11
C TYR A 389 -3.99 -19.70 9.22
N LEU A 390 -3.08 -18.88 9.76
CA LEU A 390 -1.91 -18.38 9.02
C LEU A 390 -0.98 -19.50 8.55
N LEU A 391 -0.77 -20.54 9.36
CA LEU A 391 -0.01 -21.72 8.96
C LEU A 391 -0.70 -22.46 7.82
N TYR A 392 -2.01 -22.71 7.94
CA TYR A 392 -2.78 -23.39 6.92
C TYR A 392 -2.75 -22.66 5.56
N THR A 393 -2.98 -21.34 5.55
CA THR A 393 -2.96 -20.54 4.32
C THR A 393 -1.57 -20.45 3.68
N ASN A 394 -0.51 -20.73 4.44
CA ASN A 394 0.87 -20.76 3.95
C ASN A 394 1.40 -22.19 3.71
N GLY A 395 0.50 -23.17 3.56
CA GLY A 395 0.82 -24.51 3.06
C GLY A 395 1.15 -25.54 4.14
N TYR A 396 0.87 -25.28 5.42
CA TYR A 396 1.02 -26.29 6.47
C TYR A 396 -0.21 -27.19 6.58
N ASP A 397 0.03 -28.45 6.93
CA ASP A 397 -1.02 -29.44 7.11
C ASP A 397 -1.63 -29.38 8.51
N THR A 398 -2.95 -29.43 8.56
CA THR A 398 -3.67 -29.71 9.81
C THR A 398 -3.32 -31.11 10.32
N GLY A 399 -3.07 -31.22 11.62
CA GLY A 399 -3.00 -32.48 12.36
C GLY A 399 -4.23 -32.73 13.22
N ASN A 400 -4.07 -33.59 14.23
CA ASN A 400 -5.14 -33.99 15.16
C ASN A 400 -4.96 -33.41 16.57
N VAL A 401 -4.02 -32.48 16.74
CA VAL A 401 -3.68 -31.88 18.04
C VAL A 401 -3.84 -30.37 17.93
N LYS A 402 -4.61 -29.81 18.87
CA LYS A 402 -4.79 -28.37 18.98
C LYS A 402 -3.47 -27.67 19.28
N LEU A 403 -3.13 -26.63 18.51
CA LEU A 403 -2.06 -25.69 18.78
C LEU A 403 -2.40 -24.90 20.04
N THR A 404 -1.58 -25.06 21.08
CA THR A 404 -1.69 -24.24 22.29
C THR A 404 -0.85 -22.98 22.15
N ALA A 405 -1.22 -21.92 22.87
CA ALA A 405 -0.45 -20.68 22.96
C ALA A 405 1.03 -20.92 23.33
N GLN A 406 1.26 -21.77 24.35
CA GLN A 406 2.60 -22.13 24.78
C GLN A 406 3.39 -22.86 23.67
N ALA A 407 2.76 -23.79 22.97
CA ALA A 407 3.40 -24.52 21.87
C ALA A 407 3.73 -23.59 20.70
N ALA A 408 2.80 -22.69 20.33
CA ALA A 408 3.03 -21.67 19.32
C ALA A 408 4.20 -20.76 19.70
N GLN A 409 4.15 -20.12 20.88
CA GLN A 409 5.14 -19.18 21.37
C GLN A 409 6.55 -19.80 21.51
N SER A 410 6.64 -21.05 21.96
CA SER A 410 7.91 -21.76 22.15
C SER A 410 8.52 -22.29 20.85
N SER A 411 7.79 -22.25 19.73
CA SER A 411 8.24 -22.83 18.47
C SER A 411 9.42 -22.05 17.88
N THR A 412 10.56 -22.73 17.76
CA THR A 412 11.76 -22.24 17.08
C THR A 412 11.79 -22.62 15.60
N THR A 413 10.74 -23.29 15.11
CA THR A 413 10.63 -23.70 13.71
C THR A 413 10.55 -22.47 12.81
N PRO A 414 11.44 -22.34 11.80
CA PRO A 414 11.34 -21.28 10.80
C PRO A 414 9.99 -21.31 10.08
N LEU A 415 9.35 -20.15 9.94
CA LEU A 415 8.12 -20.00 9.16
C LEU A 415 8.48 -19.99 7.67
N ASN A 416 8.49 -21.17 7.06
CA ASN A 416 8.64 -21.33 5.61
C ASN A 416 7.28 -21.64 4.98
N ALA A 417 7.19 -21.61 3.65
CA ALA A 417 6.05 -22.23 2.97
C ALA A 417 5.99 -23.72 3.36
N GLY A 418 4.81 -24.18 3.75
CA GLY A 418 4.62 -25.54 4.23
C GLY A 418 4.64 -26.59 3.11
N PRO A 419 4.56 -27.88 3.47
CA PRO A 419 4.73 -29.00 2.54
C PRO A 419 3.56 -29.20 1.57
N ARG A 420 2.38 -28.60 1.81
CA ARG A 420 1.29 -28.57 0.82
C ARG A 420 1.64 -27.57 -0.27
N HIS A 421 2.00 -28.10 -1.43
CA HIS A 421 2.06 -27.37 -2.70
C HIS A 421 1.01 -27.89 -3.67
#